data_AF-A0A7X7FMG0-F1
#
_entry.id   AF-A0A7X7FMG0-F1
#
_cell.length_a   1.000
_cell.length_b   1.000
_cell.length_c   1.000
_cell.angle_alpha   90.00
_cell.angle_beta   90.00
_cell.angle_gamma   90.00
#
_symmetry.space_group_name_H-M   'P 1'
#
loop_
_entity.id
_entity.type
_entity.pdbx_description
1 polymer ?
#
loop_
_entity_poly.entity_id
_entity_poly.type
_entity_poly.pdbx_seq_one_letter_code
_entity_poly.pdbx_strand_id
1 'polypeptide(L)'
;MKNRTCGTLVLCLCSSAVLPAEQPTTRPAVVEIGGDVHVRGRAEWRNAHYQIHGNVYFEQGGDLVLNGCTVELMNNYTRQYEFRWRGGRLESRNSTVGGTKKAGSVYVSNFELTSGEWIATDTTVRYTAGIVFGEGRLDATRLIQGPNPDSLILADKGRCILRDSVYCVSLHTYADKGGKGVFDLPTDKPVSRVFDAANVPGASYQLELVNTRVPVWFLFANRISMDGPPMEIELAHCPALIASIMGQNLAGPMPLPCPWPGKRGAGAVLKTGNVTWRATGEEVNIFTWGVYLW
;
A
#
# COMPACT_ATOMS: atom_id res chain seq x y z
N MET A 1 -12.81 -33.95 76.24
CA MET A 1 -11.86 -34.59 75.29
C MET A 1 -12.69 -35.40 74.31
N LYS A 2 -12.45 -35.53 73.01
CA LYS A 2 -11.62 -34.88 71.96
C LYS A 2 -11.94 -35.73 70.69
N ASN A 3 -11.76 -35.18 69.48
CA ASN A 3 -11.88 -35.83 68.16
C ASN A 3 -13.31 -35.97 67.60
N ARG A 4 -13.69 -35.31 66.49
CA ARG A 4 -13.25 -35.45 65.05
C ARG A 4 -13.90 -36.70 64.42
N THR A 5 -14.39 -36.75 63.18
CA THR A 5 -14.32 -35.85 61.98
C THR A 5 -15.56 -36.17 61.09
N CYS A 6 -15.97 -35.42 60.07
CA CYS A 6 -15.43 -34.26 59.34
C CYS A 6 -16.60 -33.39 58.76
N GLY A 7 -16.29 -32.36 57.96
CA GLY A 7 -17.28 -31.62 57.15
C GLY A 7 -16.61 -30.80 56.06
N THR A 8 -17.01 -31.00 54.80
CA THR A 8 -16.44 -30.28 53.63
C THR A 8 -17.08 -28.91 53.49
N LEU A 9 -16.27 -27.86 53.55
CA LEU A 9 -16.69 -26.46 53.40
C LEU A 9 -16.55 -26.02 51.93
N VAL A 10 -17.64 -25.60 51.29
CA VAL A 10 -17.59 -24.95 49.97
C VAL A 10 -17.59 -23.44 50.16
N LEU A 11 -16.45 -22.79 49.91
CA LEU A 11 -16.36 -21.32 49.91
C LEU A 11 -16.96 -20.76 48.62
N CYS A 12 -18.05 -20.01 48.75
CA CYS A 12 -18.58 -19.18 47.68
C CYS A 12 -17.80 -17.85 47.65
N LEU A 13 -16.87 -17.71 46.72
CA LEU A 13 -16.10 -16.48 46.53
C LEU A 13 -16.95 -15.43 45.79
N CYS A 14 -17.29 -14.34 46.47
CA CYS A 14 -17.88 -13.16 45.86
C CYS A 14 -16.83 -12.42 45.01
N SER A 15 -16.77 -12.72 43.72
CA SER A 15 -16.01 -11.92 42.76
C SER A 15 -16.75 -10.61 42.48
N SER A 16 -16.23 -9.51 43.03
CA SER A 16 -16.64 -8.15 42.66
C SER A 16 -16.43 -7.93 41.16
N ALA A 17 -17.51 -7.96 40.38
CA ALA A 17 -17.46 -7.69 38.95
C ALA A 17 -17.05 -6.22 38.74
N VAL A 18 -15.80 -5.99 38.36
CA VAL A 18 -15.38 -4.71 37.79
C VAL A 18 -16.09 -4.59 36.45
N LEU A 19 -17.14 -3.77 36.41
CA LEU A 19 -17.81 -3.44 35.17
C LEU A 19 -16.77 -2.82 34.22
N PRO A 20 -16.68 -3.27 32.95
CA PRO A 20 -15.81 -2.61 31.99
C PRO A 20 -16.27 -1.16 31.85
N ALA A 21 -15.32 -0.22 31.89
CA ALA A 21 -15.61 1.19 31.70
C ALA A 21 -16.39 1.38 30.39
N GLU A 22 -17.49 2.13 30.45
CA GLU A 22 -18.31 2.41 29.27
C GLU A 22 -17.43 3.01 28.17
N GLN A 23 -17.36 2.32 27.02
CA GLN A 23 -16.78 2.94 25.83
C GLN A 23 -17.59 4.20 25.53
N PRO A 24 -16.96 5.37 25.32
CA PRO A 24 -17.69 6.59 25.02
C PRO A 24 -18.50 6.40 23.73
N THR A 25 -19.83 6.29 23.88
CA THR A 25 -20.79 5.97 22.82
C THR A 25 -21.12 7.15 21.91
N THR A 26 -20.46 8.29 22.11
CA THR A 26 -20.56 9.47 21.25
C THR A 26 -19.96 9.15 19.88
N ARG A 27 -20.80 9.14 18.84
CA ARG A 27 -20.33 9.15 17.44
C ARG A 27 -19.30 10.29 17.26
N PRO A 28 -18.20 10.07 16.50
CA PRO A 28 -17.23 11.12 16.23
C PRO A 28 -17.92 12.38 15.67
N ALA A 29 -17.48 13.55 16.10
CA ALA A 29 -17.98 14.81 15.56
C ALA A 29 -17.70 14.87 14.06
N VAL A 30 -18.70 15.24 13.25
CA VAL A 30 -18.52 15.45 11.81
C VAL A 30 -18.11 16.90 11.58
N VAL A 31 -17.05 17.11 10.82
CA VAL A 31 -16.54 18.44 10.44
C VAL A 31 -16.53 18.50 8.91
N GLU A 32 -17.47 19.25 8.33
CA GLU A 32 -17.50 19.50 6.90
C GLU A 32 -16.58 20.67 6.54
N ILE A 33 -15.74 20.47 5.51
CA ILE A 33 -14.83 21.49 4.98
C ILE A 33 -15.10 21.64 3.48
N GLY A 34 -15.54 22.84 3.08
CA GLY A 34 -15.74 23.19 1.67
C GLY A 34 -14.46 23.74 1.03
N GLY A 35 -14.04 23.15 -0.09
CA GLY A 35 -12.85 23.58 -0.84
C GLY A 35 -11.54 22.95 -0.36
N ASP A 36 -10.44 23.37 -0.99
CA ASP A 36 -9.11 22.80 -0.80
C ASP A 36 -8.49 23.21 0.55
N VAL A 37 -7.95 22.21 1.27
CA VAL A 37 -7.22 22.40 2.52
C VAL A 37 -5.73 22.53 2.22
N HIS A 38 -5.13 23.68 2.56
CA HIS A 38 -3.68 23.87 2.50
C HIS A 38 -3.08 23.90 3.90
N VAL A 39 -2.34 22.85 4.26
CA VAL A 39 -1.55 22.79 5.49
C VAL A 39 -0.25 23.55 5.25
N ARG A 40 -0.16 24.80 5.76
CA ARG A 40 1.00 25.71 5.59
C ARG A 40 1.81 25.96 6.87
N GLY A 41 1.36 25.38 7.98
CA GLY A 41 2.03 25.42 9.28
C GLY A 41 1.56 24.25 10.13
N ARG A 42 1.83 24.30 11.43
CA ARG A 42 1.42 23.22 12.34
C ARG A 42 -0.09 23.26 12.62
N ALA A 43 -0.76 22.14 12.40
CA ALA A 43 -2.16 21.91 12.73
C ALA A 43 -2.33 20.53 13.37
N GLU A 44 -3.38 20.38 14.18
CA GLU A 44 -3.72 19.08 14.78
C GLU A 44 -5.23 18.86 14.79
N TRP A 45 -5.63 17.68 14.31
CA TRP A 45 -7.01 17.22 14.20
C TRP A 45 -7.19 15.99 15.09
N ARG A 46 -8.32 15.93 15.82
CA ARG A 46 -8.53 14.91 16.86
C ARG A 46 -9.97 14.39 16.90
N ASN A 47 -10.14 13.07 17.04
CA ASN A 47 -11.39 12.39 17.43
C ASN A 47 -12.65 12.78 16.62
N ALA A 48 -12.49 13.05 15.32
CA ALA A 48 -13.54 13.58 14.45
C ALA A 48 -13.48 12.97 13.04
N HIS A 49 -14.62 13.04 12.33
CA HIS A 49 -14.76 12.70 10.92
C HIS A 49 -14.76 13.98 10.09
N TYR A 50 -13.62 14.28 9.48
CA TYR A 50 -13.44 15.39 8.56
C TYR A 50 -13.89 14.97 7.16
N GLN A 51 -14.91 15.64 6.63
CA GLN A 51 -15.45 15.45 5.29
C GLN A 51 -15.03 16.64 4.44
N ILE A 52 -14.12 16.41 3.50
CA ILE A 52 -13.45 17.48 2.74
C ILE A 52 -13.97 17.45 1.30
N HIS A 53 -14.60 18.54 0.87
CA HIS A 53 -15.09 18.75 -0.49
C HIS A 53 -14.04 19.49 -1.33
N GLY A 54 -12.85 18.90 -1.41
CA GLY A 54 -11.64 19.50 -1.98
C GLY A 54 -10.42 18.61 -1.80
N ASN A 55 -9.29 19.08 -2.30
CA ASN A 55 -7.98 18.47 -2.15
C ASN A 55 -7.37 18.77 -0.78
N VAL A 56 -6.36 17.98 -0.39
CA VAL A 56 -5.54 18.26 0.80
C VAL A 56 -4.08 18.39 0.39
N TYR A 57 -3.55 19.60 0.52
CA TYR A 57 -2.17 19.93 0.19
C TYR A 57 -1.32 20.09 1.45
N PHE A 58 -0.27 19.27 1.57
CA PHE A 58 0.77 19.42 2.58
C PHE A 58 1.89 20.28 2.00
N GLU A 59 1.74 21.60 2.12
CA GLU A 59 2.70 22.58 1.60
C GLU A 59 4.00 22.57 2.41
N GLN A 60 5.09 23.03 1.82
CA GLN A 60 6.40 23.11 2.49
C GLN A 60 6.30 23.88 3.82
N GLY A 61 6.78 23.27 4.92
CA GLY A 61 6.67 23.81 6.28
C GLY A 61 5.34 23.54 6.99
N GLY A 62 4.35 22.97 6.29
CA GLY A 62 3.14 22.42 6.89
C GLY A 62 3.39 21.14 7.67
N ASP A 63 2.70 20.97 8.80
CA ASP A 63 2.77 19.79 9.67
C ASP A 63 1.37 19.49 10.22
N LEU A 64 0.68 18.49 9.68
CA LEU A 64 -0.64 18.07 10.17
C LEU A 64 -0.52 16.80 11.00
N VAL A 65 -0.98 16.85 12.24
CA VAL A 65 -1.14 15.66 13.09
C VAL A 65 -2.61 15.23 13.11
N LEU A 66 -2.89 13.97 12.76
CA LEU A 66 -4.19 13.32 12.87
C LEU A 66 -4.16 12.30 14.01
N ASN A 67 -5.13 12.36 14.93
CA ASN A 67 -5.22 11.43 16.06
C ASN A 67 -6.66 10.98 16.31
N GLY A 68 -6.95 9.69 16.08
CA GLY A 68 -8.32 9.18 16.21
C GLY A 68 -9.29 9.72 15.14
N CYS A 69 -8.78 10.11 13.97
CA CYS A 69 -9.55 10.82 12.94
C CYS A 69 -10.01 9.89 11.81
N THR A 70 -11.12 10.25 11.18
CA THR A 70 -11.39 9.85 9.79
C THR A 70 -11.29 11.09 8.91
N VAL A 71 -10.44 11.08 7.90
CA VAL A 71 -10.35 12.15 6.89
C VAL A 71 -10.79 11.56 5.55
N GLU A 72 -11.92 12.06 5.04
CA GLU A 72 -12.59 11.53 3.86
C GLU A 72 -12.70 12.63 2.80
N LEU A 73 -12.13 12.39 1.62
CA LEU A 73 -12.33 13.27 0.47
C LEU A 73 -13.66 12.91 -0.19
N MET A 74 -14.57 13.88 -0.19
CA MET A 74 -15.97 13.73 -0.60
C MET A 74 -16.12 13.83 -2.12
N ASN A 75 -15.44 12.91 -2.82
CA ASN A 75 -15.50 12.76 -4.27
C ASN A 75 -16.93 12.50 -4.77
N ASN A 76 -17.31 13.15 -5.87
CA ASN A 76 -18.53 12.85 -6.63
C ASN A 76 -18.26 11.92 -7.83
N TYR A 77 -16.99 11.79 -8.24
CA TYR A 77 -16.51 10.83 -9.22
C TYR A 77 -15.10 10.36 -8.87
N THR A 78 -14.70 9.20 -9.41
CA THR A 78 -13.39 8.58 -9.14
C THR A 78 -12.23 9.49 -9.53
N ARG A 79 -11.24 9.62 -8.63
CA ARG A 79 -10.05 10.47 -8.75
C ARG A 79 -10.36 11.98 -8.90
N GLN A 80 -11.46 12.46 -8.31
CA GLN A 80 -11.78 13.89 -8.28
C GLN A 80 -10.81 14.69 -7.40
N TYR A 81 -10.55 14.22 -6.17
CA TYR A 81 -9.71 14.90 -5.19
C TYR A 81 -8.55 14.03 -4.70
N GLU A 82 -7.46 14.69 -4.33
CA GLU A 82 -6.20 14.06 -3.91
C GLU A 82 -5.69 14.55 -2.55
N PHE A 83 -4.95 13.68 -1.87
CA PHE A 83 -3.97 14.10 -0.86
C PHE A 83 -2.63 14.26 -1.56
N ARG A 84 -2.03 15.46 -1.54
CA ARG A 84 -0.76 15.73 -2.23
C ARG A 84 0.24 16.41 -1.30
N TRP A 85 1.40 15.80 -1.18
CA TRP A 85 2.53 16.36 -0.45
C TRP A 85 3.38 17.21 -1.39
N ARG A 86 3.63 18.46 -0.98
CA ARG A 86 4.45 19.48 -1.64
C ARG A 86 5.56 19.97 -0.69
N GLY A 87 6.21 19.03 -0.02
CA GLY A 87 7.28 19.27 0.96
C GLY A 87 6.81 19.35 2.42
N GLY A 88 5.51 19.29 2.70
CA GLY A 88 4.96 19.25 4.05
C GLY A 88 5.00 17.86 4.71
N ARG A 89 4.53 17.81 5.95
CA ARG A 89 4.44 16.60 6.78
C ARG A 89 2.99 16.25 7.13
N LEU A 90 2.67 14.96 7.04
CA LEU A 90 1.50 14.34 7.69
C LEU A 90 1.99 13.38 8.76
N GLU A 91 1.40 13.43 9.95
CA GLU A 91 1.53 12.38 10.94
C GLU A 91 0.15 11.83 11.31
N SER A 92 -0.10 10.55 11.07
CA SER A 92 -1.40 9.91 11.33
C SER A 92 -1.28 8.82 12.39
N ARG A 93 -2.15 8.89 13.40
CA ARG A 93 -2.21 7.94 14.53
C ARG A 93 -3.65 7.45 14.73
N ASN A 94 -3.87 6.14 14.79
CA ASN A 94 -5.21 5.54 15.00
C ASN A 94 -6.28 6.14 14.08
N SER A 95 -5.95 6.35 12.80
CA SER A 95 -6.73 7.20 11.88
C SER A 95 -7.06 6.48 10.57
N THR A 96 -8.13 6.92 9.92
CA THR A 96 -8.50 6.47 8.57
C THR A 96 -8.39 7.64 7.59
N VAL A 97 -7.75 7.42 6.44
CA VAL A 97 -7.66 8.40 5.35
C VAL A 97 -8.12 7.78 4.04
N GLY A 98 -8.73 8.55 3.13
CA GLY A 98 -9.17 8.01 1.85
C GLY A 98 -10.18 8.83 1.07
N GLY A 99 -10.61 8.27 -0.07
CA GLY A 99 -11.81 8.72 -0.77
C GLY A 99 -13.10 8.31 -0.05
N THR A 100 -14.22 8.36 -0.75
CA THR A 100 -15.57 8.17 -0.18
C THR A 100 -16.33 6.98 -0.79
N LYS A 101 -17.34 6.49 -0.07
CA LYS A 101 -18.35 5.56 -0.58
C LYS A 101 -19.74 6.16 -0.36
N LYS A 102 -20.42 6.51 -1.46
CA LYS A 102 -21.73 7.19 -1.44
C LYS A 102 -22.72 6.43 -2.33
N ALA A 103 -23.92 6.16 -1.80
CA ALA A 103 -24.99 5.42 -2.49
C ALA A 103 -24.54 4.07 -3.09
N GLY A 104 -23.70 3.33 -2.38
CA GLY A 104 -23.16 2.03 -2.83
C GLY A 104 -21.90 2.13 -3.68
N SER A 105 -21.76 3.17 -4.50
CA SER A 105 -20.58 3.45 -5.32
C SER A 105 -19.37 3.87 -4.48
N VAL A 106 -18.18 3.44 -4.91
CA VAL A 106 -16.88 3.87 -4.34
C VAL A 106 -16.25 4.88 -5.28
N TYR A 107 -15.86 6.03 -4.74
CA TYR A 107 -15.16 7.09 -5.47
C TYR A 107 -13.78 7.27 -4.86
N VAL A 108 -12.78 6.63 -5.46
CA VAL A 108 -11.43 6.59 -4.91
C VAL A 108 -10.67 7.91 -5.07
N SER A 109 -9.75 8.19 -4.15
CA SER A 109 -8.84 9.35 -4.20
C SER A 109 -7.42 8.94 -4.57
N ASN A 110 -6.64 9.90 -5.09
CA ASN A 110 -5.20 9.75 -5.26
C ASN A 110 -4.46 10.15 -3.98
N PHE A 111 -3.33 9.51 -3.73
CA PHE A 111 -2.33 9.97 -2.75
C PHE A 111 -1.01 10.20 -3.49
N GLU A 112 -0.56 11.45 -3.58
CA GLU A 112 0.66 11.82 -4.27
C GLU A 112 1.73 12.31 -3.27
N LEU A 113 2.65 11.42 -2.89
CA LEU A 113 3.82 11.73 -2.07
C LEU A 113 4.94 12.26 -2.98
N THR A 114 4.73 13.43 -3.60
CA THR A 114 5.69 14.00 -4.57
C THR A 114 6.96 14.50 -3.88
N SER A 115 6.85 15.17 -2.73
CA SER A 115 7.97 15.54 -1.85
C SER A 115 7.44 15.80 -0.44
N GLY A 116 8.24 15.56 0.60
CA GLY A 116 7.81 15.68 2.00
C GLY A 116 7.70 14.33 2.70
N GLU A 117 6.96 14.28 3.82
CA GLU A 117 6.94 13.12 4.72
C GLU A 117 5.54 12.73 5.19
N TRP A 118 5.29 11.43 5.29
CA TRP A 118 4.17 10.85 6.01
C TRP A 118 4.71 9.88 7.07
N ILE A 119 4.37 10.11 8.33
CA ILE A 119 4.58 9.12 9.40
C ILE A 119 3.22 8.54 9.80
N ALA A 120 3.08 7.22 9.75
CA ALA A 120 1.81 6.54 9.97
C ALA A 120 1.92 5.47 11.06
N THR A 121 1.09 5.56 12.10
CA THR A 121 0.93 4.53 13.14
C THR A 121 -0.54 4.14 13.21
N ASP A 122 -0.86 2.84 13.16
CA ASP A 122 -2.24 2.35 13.27
C ASP A 122 -3.20 3.09 12.31
N THR A 123 -2.80 3.20 11.03
CA THR A 123 -3.49 4.02 10.03
C THR A 123 -4.11 3.13 8.97
N THR A 124 -5.40 3.34 8.66
CA THR A 124 -6.10 2.66 7.57
C THR A 124 -6.20 3.58 6.35
N VAL A 125 -5.81 3.09 5.17
CA VAL A 125 -6.02 3.80 3.89
C VAL A 125 -7.10 3.08 3.10
N ARG A 126 -8.19 3.77 2.78
CA ARG A 126 -9.35 3.19 2.09
C ARG A 126 -9.70 3.93 0.81
N TYR A 127 -10.40 3.28 -0.11
CA TYR A 127 -10.96 3.89 -1.31
C TYR A 127 -9.90 4.75 -2.03
N THR A 128 -8.81 4.09 -2.45
CA THR A 128 -7.62 4.75 -2.98
C THR A 128 -7.29 4.21 -4.38
N ALA A 129 -6.81 5.10 -5.24
CA ALA A 129 -6.23 4.77 -6.54
C ALA A 129 -4.70 4.53 -6.47
N GLY A 130 -4.18 4.41 -5.25
CA GLY A 130 -2.78 4.13 -4.96
C GLY A 130 -2.12 5.27 -4.21
N ILE A 131 -0.95 4.96 -3.64
CA ILE A 131 -0.06 5.93 -3.01
C ILE A 131 1.16 6.04 -3.91
N VAL A 132 1.19 7.07 -4.77
CA VAL A 132 2.24 7.31 -5.77
C VAL A 132 3.37 8.12 -5.15
N PHE A 133 4.59 7.60 -5.25
CA PHE A 133 5.80 8.25 -4.74
C PHE A 133 6.56 8.98 -5.86
N GLY A 134 6.78 10.28 -5.65
CA GLY A 134 7.87 11.02 -6.29
C GLY A 134 9.15 10.86 -5.48
N GLU A 135 9.61 11.92 -4.83
CA GLU A 135 10.74 11.93 -3.89
C GLU A 135 10.28 11.92 -2.40
N GLY A 136 8.98 11.73 -2.16
CA GLY A 136 8.40 11.70 -0.81
C GLY A 136 8.81 10.49 0.04
N ARG A 137 8.58 10.61 1.35
CA ARG A 137 8.95 9.60 2.36
C ARG A 137 7.72 9.11 3.11
N LEU A 138 7.60 7.80 3.30
CA LEU A 138 6.63 7.16 4.19
C LEU A 138 7.37 6.30 5.21
N ASP A 139 7.20 6.58 6.49
CA ASP A 139 7.59 5.67 7.58
C ASP A 139 6.32 5.22 8.30
N ALA A 140 6.04 3.92 8.23
CA ALA A 140 4.77 3.38 8.68
C ALA A 140 4.93 2.15 9.59
N THR A 141 4.10 2.10 10.62
CA THR A 141 3.93 0.94 11.51
C THR A 141 2.44 0.61 11.61
N ARG A 142 2.07 -0.62 11.23
CA ARG A 142 0.66 -1.05 11.11
C ARG A 142 -0.16 -0.12 10.20
N LEU A 143 0.35 0.13 9.00
CA LEU A 143 -0.44 0.68 7.90
C LEU A 143 -1.32 -0.44 7.33
N ILE A 144 -2.63 -0.24 7.39
CA ILE A 144 -3.61 -1.25 7.01
C ILE A 144 -4.35 -0.81 5.75
N GLN A 145 -4.40 -1.72 4.80
CA GLN A 145 -5.17 -1.58 3.59
C GLN A 145 -6.67 -1.75 3.87
N GLY A 146 -7.43 -0.70 3.60
CA GLY A 146 -8.89 -0.67 3.71
C GLY A 146 -9.62 -1.19 2.47
N PRO A 147 -10.96 -1.03 2.41
CA PRO A 147 -11.77 -1.48 1.28
C PRO A 147 -11.50 -0.70 -0.02
N ASN A 148 -11.72 -1.38 -1.15
CA ASN A 148 -11.33 -0.98 -2.51
C ASN A 148 -9.93 -0.33 -2.58
N PRO A 149 -8.88 -1.14 -2.35
CA PRO A 149 -7.51 -0.64 -2.31
C PRO A 149 -6.79 -0.80 -3.65
N ASP A 150 -5.81 0.07 -3.82
CA ASP A 150 -4.70 -0.08 -4.76
C ASP A 150 -3.39 -0.08 -3.94
N SER A 151 -2.28 -0.09 -4.63
CA SER A 151 -0.93 -0.34 -4.13
C SER A 151 -0.19 0.90 -3.61
N LEU A 152 0.89 0.66 -2.86
CA LEU A 152 2.00 1.61 -2.74
C LEU A 152 2.83 1.55 -4.03
N ILE A 153 2.90 2.67 -4.75
CA ILE A 153 3.47 2.78 -6.09
C ILE A 153 4.79 3.54 -6.00
N LEU A 154 5.88 2.78 -5.87
CA LEU A 154 7.24 3.32 -5.86
C LEU A 154 7.80 3.34 -7.28
N ALA A 155 7.78 4.51 -7.91
CA ALA A 155 8.35 4.73 -9.23
C ALA A 155 9.69 5.50 -9.15
N ASP A 156 9.68 6.71 -8.58
CA ASP A 156 10.82 7.64 -8.66
C ASP A 156 11.88 7.40 -7.55
N LYS A 157 12.20 8.40 -6.72
CA LYS A 157 13.25 8.33 -5.68
C LYS A 157 12.68 8.20 -4.26
N GLY A 158 11.41 7.82 -4.17
CA GLY A 158 10.69 7.76 -2.90
C GLY A 158 11.31 6.75 -1.95
N ARG A 159 11.11 6.98 -0.65
CA ARG A 159 11.49 6.03 0.40
C ARG A 159 10.26 5.60 1.19
N CYS A 160 10.03 4.30 1.27
CA CYS A 160 8.96 3.73 2.08
C CYS A 160 9.55 2.72 3.07
N ILE A 161 9.14 2.79 4.33
CA ILE A 161 9.40 1.75 5.33
C ILE A 161 8.05 1.31 5.89
N LEU A 162 7.74 0.02 5.79
CA LEU A 162 6.53 -0.58 6.35
C LEU A 162 6.91 -1.60 7.43
N ARG A 163 6.38 -1.43 8.63
CA ARG A 163 6.56 -2.35 9.76
C ARG A 163 5.22 -2.92 10.18
N ASP A 164 5.13 -4.24 10.38
CA ASP A 164 3.92 -4.94 10.84
C ASP A 164 2.63 -4.57 10.05
N SER A 165 2.78 -4.27 8.76
CA SER A 165 1.73 -3.68 7.93
C SER A 165 1.04 -4.70 7.03
N VAL A 166 -0.10 -4.34 6.46
CA VAL A 166 -0.82 -5.15 5.47
C VAL A 166 -1.22 -4.27 4.29
N TYR A 167 -0.48 -4.33 3.19
CA TYR A 167 -0.66 -3.42 2.04
C TYR A 167 -0.14 -4.02 0.73
N CYS A 168 -0.83 -3.77 -0.39
CA CYS A 168 -0.40 -4.18 -1.73
C CYS A 168 0.77 -3.31 -2.21
N VAL A 169 1.73 -3.90 -2.93
CA VAL A 169 2.97 -3.21 -3.31
C VAL A 169 3.17 -3.30 -4.82
N SER A 170 3.46 -2.14 -5.43
CA SER A 170 3.92 -2.00 -6.81
C SER A 170 5.42 -1.74 -6.84
N LEU A 171 6.16 -2.69 -7.44
CA LEU A 171 7.58 -2.55 -7.73
C LEU A 171 7.77 -2.10 -9.19
N HIS A 172 8.65 -1.14 -9.43
CA HIS A 172 8.96 -0.60 -10.76
C HIS A 172 10.39 -0.94 -11.16
N THR A 173 10.52 -1.70 -12.25
CA THR A 173 11.78 -1.93 -12.97
C THR A 173 11.85 -1.03 -14.19
N TYR A 174 13.06 -0.64 -14.61
CA TYR A 174 13.27 0.32 -15.70
C TYR A 174 14.12 -0.30 -16.81
N ALA A 175 13.45 -0.70 -17.90
CA ALA A 175 14.05 -1.43 -19.01
C ALA A 175 15.08 -0.61 -19.79
N ASP A 176 15.00 0.72 -19.77
CA ASP A 176 16.01 1.62 -20.35
C ASP A 176 17.36 1.57 -19.62
N LYS A 177 17.44 0.89 -18.46
CA LYS A 177 18.68 0.63 -17.72
C LYS A 177 19.18 -0.81 -17.86
N GLY A 178 18.34 -1.72 -18.37
CA GLY A 178 18.66 -3.15 -18.48
C GLY A 178 18.89 -3.82 -17.12
N GLY A 179 19.59 -4.94 -17.13
CA GLY A 179 20.04 -5.65 -15.92
C GLY A 179 19.20 -6.89 -15.59
N LYS A 180 19.34 -7.43 -14.38
CA LYS A 180 18.68 -8.68 -13.95
C LYS A 180 18.13 -8.57 -12.54
N GLY A 181 16.90 -9.03 -12.34
CA GLY A 181 16.22 -9.05 -11.03
C GLY A 181 15.57 -10.40 -10.76
N VAL A 182 15.65 -10.86 -9.51
CA VAL A 182 15.03 -12.11 -9.04
C VAL A 182 13.98 -11.78 -7.99
N PHE A 183 12.73 -12.11 -8.30
CA PHE A 183 11.53 -11.72 -7.57
C PHE A 183 10.92 -12.94 -6.88
N ASP A 184 11.22 -13.06 -5.58
CA ASP A 184 10.48 -13.86 -4.59
C ASP A 184 9.53 -12.88 -3.87
N LEU A 185 8.24 -12.98 -4.18
CA LEU A 185 7.17 -12.05 -3.86
C LEU A 185 5.97 -12.83 -3.24
N PRO A 186 6.13 -13.38 -2.03
CA PRO A 186 5.10 -14.18 -1.37
C PRO A 186 3.91 -13.33 -0.93
N THR A 187 2.73 -13.96 -0.83
CA THR A 187 1.53 -13.37 -0.22
C THR A 187 0.99 -14.19 0.96
N ASP A 188 1.50 -15.41 1.13
CA ASP A 188 1.16 -16.40 2.17
C ASP A 188 1.84 -16.09 3.54
N LYS A 189 3.03 -15.51 3.51
CA LYS A 189 3.87 -15.20 4.69
C LYS A 189 4.23 -13.70 4.76
N PRO A 190 4.51 -13.14 5.96
CA PRO A 190 5.08 -11.81 6.08
C PRO A 190 6.46 -11.72 5.42
N VAL A 191 6.81 -10.53 4.94
CA VAL A 191 8.08 -10.22 4.27
C VAL A 191 8.90 -9.26 5.11
N SER A 192 10.18 -9.59 5.26
CA SER A 192 11.21 -8.72 5.81
C SER A 192 12.35 -8.62 4.79
N ARG A 193 12.33 -7.58 3.94
CA ARG A 193 13.26 -7.42 2.80
C ARG A 193 13.34 -5.95 2.36
N VAL A 194 14.50 -5.54 1.86
CA VAL A 194 14.70 -4.26 1.16
C VAL A 194 14.65 -4.48 -0.35
N PHE A 195 13.88 -3.65 -1.06
CA PHE A 195 13.85 -3.54 -2.51
C PHE A 195 14.37 -2.16 -2.92
N ASP A 196 15.47 -2.15 -3.66
CA ASP A 196 16.17 -0.94 -4.11
C ASP A 196 17.00 -1.24 -5.37
N ALA A 197 17.80 -0.26 -5.82
CA ALA A 197 18.68 -0.36 -6.98
C ALA A 197 19.65 -1.57 -6.98
N ALA A 198 19.95 -2.17 -5.82
CA ALA A 198 20.85 -3.33 -5.74
C ALA A 198 20.15 -4.65 -6.11
N ASN A 199 18.81 -4.70 -6.11
CA ASN A 199 18.06 -5.93 -6.41
C ASN A 199 16.81 -5.75 -7.30
N VAL A 200 16.42 -4.52 -7.64
CA VAL A 200 15.36 -4.19 -8.60
C VAL A 200 15.99 -3.45 -9.80
N PRO A 201 16.00 -4.06 -11.02
CA PRO A 201 16.62 -3.46 -12.20
C PRO A 201 16.19 -2.03 -12.52
N GLY A 202 17.15 -1.11 -12.49
CA GLY A 202 16.96 0.30 -12.83
C GLY A 202 16.14 1.12 -11.84
N ALA A 203 15.74 0.57 -10.68
CA ALA A 203 15.01 1.31 -9.65
C ALA A 203 15.85 2.45 -9.03
N SER A 204 15.20 3.55 -8.68
CA SER A 204 15.80 4.68 -7.94
C SER A 204 15.21 4.90 -6.54
N TYR A 205 14.20 4.12 -6.16
CA TYR A 205 13.53 4.18 -4.87
C TYR A 205 14.15 3.23 -3.85
N GLN A 206 13.70 3.33 -2.60
CA GLN A 206 13.94 2.33 -1.55
C GLN A 206 12.63 1.95 -0.85
N LEU A 207 12.28 0.66 -0.89
CA LEU A 207 11.23 0.07 -0.07
C LEU A 207 11.85 -0.87 0.95
N GLU A 208 11.62 -0.63 2.24
CA GLU A 208 11.98 -1.53 3.32
C GLU A 208 10.69 -2.14 3.92
N LEU A 209 10.55 -3.46 3.80
CA LEU A 209 9.50 -4.22 4.46
C LEU A 209 10.07 -4.88 5.70
N VAL A 210 9.36 -4.78 6.82
CA VAL A 210 9.64 -5.48 8.08
C VAL A 210 8.35 -6.14 8.55
N ASN A 211 8.34 -7.48 8.60
CA ASN A 211 7.18 -8.28 9.00
C ASN A 211 5.85 -7.87 8.32
N THR A 212 5.91 -7.44 7.06
CA THR A 212 4.76 -6.87 6.34
C THR A 212 4.13 -7.89 5.42
N ARG A 213 2.79 -8.02 5.46
CA ARG A 213 2.05 -8.89 4.54
C ARG A 213 1.64 -8.10 3.31
N VAL A 214 1.94 -8.63 2.13
CA VAL A 214 1.54 -8.04 0.85
C VAL A 214 0.45 -8.92 0.23
N PRO A 215 -0.83 -8.48 0.17
CA PRO A 215 -1.92 -9.33 -0.31
C PRO A 215 -1.84 -9.63 -1.81
N VAL A 216 -1.41 -8.64 -2.60
CA VAL A 216 -1.17 -8.73 -4.05
C VAL A 216 0.07 -7.92 -4.38
N TRP A 217 0.93 -8.50 -5.21
CA TRP A 217 2.07 -7.80 -5.80
C TRP A 217 1.74 -7.30 -7.20
N PHE A 218 2.24 -6.12 -7.52
CA PHE A 218 2.30 -5.61 -8.88
C PHE A 218 3.76 -5.43 -9.27
N LEU A 219 4.12 -5.80 -10.49
CA LEU A 219 5.49 -5.65 -11.01
C LEU A 219 5.44 -4.97 -12.37
N PHE A 220 5.81 -3.69 -12.39
CA PHE A 220 5.86 -2.87 -13.59
C PHE A 220 7.25 -2.97 -14.23
N ALA A 221 7.29 -3.33 -15.51
CA ALA A 221 8.44 -3.15 -16.37
C ALA A 221 8.20 -1.89 -17.22
N ASN A 222 8.96 -0.84 -16.91
CA ASN A 222 8.80 0.52 -17.45
C ASN A 222 9.76 0.76 -18.60
N ARG A 223 9.37 1.63 -19.54
CA ARG A 223 10.19 2.07 -20.69
C ARG A 223 10.71 0.92 -21.54
N ILE A 224 9.88 -0.10 -21.72
CA ILE A 224 10.18 -1.21 -22.64
C ILE A 224 10.26 -0.66 -24.06
N SER A 225 11.31 -1.03 -24.79
CA SER A 225 11.51 -0.66 -26.19
C SER A 225 12.03 -1.84 -27.00
N MET A 226 12.10 -1.70 -28.34
CA MET A 226 12.59 -2.77 -29.22
C MET A 226 14.13 -2.86 -29.29
N ASP A 227 14.81 -1.79 -28.88
CA ASP A 227 16.23 -1.50 -29.09
C ASP A 227 17.00 -1.19 -27.78
N GLY A 228 16.30 -1.15 -26.63
CA GLY A 228 16.89 -0.88 -25.33
C GLY A 228 17.82 -1.99 -24.83
N PRO A 229 18.62 -1.72 -23.78
CA PRO A 229 19.52 -2.72 -23.20
C PRO A 229 18.72 -3.91 -22.63
N PRO A 230 19.25 -5.15 -22.69
CA PRO A 230 18.50 -6.32 -22.25
C PRO A 230 18.20 -6.27 -20.74
N MET A 231 16.96 -6.60 -20.38
CA MET A 231 16.54 -6.80 -18.99
C MET A 231 15.98 -8.21 -18.80
N GLU A 232 16.38 -8.90 -17.73
CA GLU A 232 15.81 -10.19 -17.32
C GLU A 232 15.08 -10.08 -15.97
N ILE A 233 13.82 -10.52 -15.94
CA ILE A 233 12.98 -10.60 -14.76
C ILE A 233 12.71 -12.08 -14.49
N GLU A 234 13.32 -12.61 -13.42
CA GLU A 234 13.08 -13.97 -12.95
C GLU A 234 12.02 -13.96 -11.84
N LEU A 235 10.94 -14.70 -12.05
CA LEU A 235 9.84 -14.88 -11.12
C LEU A 235 10.00 -16.24 -10.43
N ALA A 236 10.19 -16.21 -9.11
CA ALA A 236 10.31 -17.38 -8.27
C ALA A 236 8.95 -17.71 -7.63
N HIS A 237 8.78 -17.46 -6.34
CA HIS A 237 7.49 -17.60 -5.66
C HIS A 237 6.70 -16.28 -5.73
N CYS A 238 5.77 -16.22 -6.67
CA CYS A 238 4.86 -15.11 -6.97
C CYS A 238 3.39 -15.61 -7.04
N PRO A 239 2.79 -16.07 -5.91
CA PRO A 239 1.49 -16.74 -5.89
C PRO A 239 0.28 -15.84 -6.16
N ALA A 240 0.44 -14.51 -6.14
CA ALA A 240 -0.55 -13.56 -6.64
C ALA A 240 0.16 -12.31 -7.18
N LEU A 241 0.39 -12.28 -8.50
CA LEU A 241 1.13 -11.23 -9.19
C LEU A 241 0.33 -10.63 -10.35
N ILE A 242 0.29 -9.30 -10.39
CA ILE A 242 -0.17 -8.50 -11.54
C ILE A 242 1.08 -7.94 -12.22
N ALA A 243 1.52 -8.62 -13.28
CA ALA A 243 2.63 -8.14 -14.10
C ALA A 243 2.14 -7.04 -15.06
N SER A 244 2.89 -5.95 -15.17
CA SER A 244 2.53 -4.78 -15.97
C SER A 244 3.63 -4.42 -16.96
N ILE A 245 3.25 -4.34 -18.23
CA ILE A 245 4.08 -3.98 -19.38
C ILE A 245 3.81 -2.51 -19.71
N MET A 246 4.81 -1.65 -19.53
CA MET A 246 4.74 -0.23 -19.89
C MET A 246 5.81 0.07 -20.94
N GLY A 247 5.40 0.10 -22.20
CA GLY A 247 6.31 0.16 -23.34
C GLY A 247 5.91 1.22 -24.36
N GLN A 248 6.93 1.78 -25.01
CA GLN A 248 6.76 2.79 -26.06
C GLN A 248 7.16 2.21 -27.42
N ASN A 249 6.37 2.46 -28.46
CA ASN A 249 6.65 2.00 -29.84
C ASN A 249 6.93 0.47 -29.97
N LEU A 250 6.28 -0.36 -29.16
CA LEU A 250 6.42 -1.83 -29.28
C LEU A 250 5.78 -2.32 -30.59
N ALA A 251 6.49 -3.20 -31.30
CA ALA A 251 6.06 -3.72 -32.59
C ALA A 251 6.09 -5.26 -32.63
N GLY A 252 5.13 -5.84 -33.35
CA GLY A 252 4.97 -7.28 -33.52
C GLY A 252 3.99 -7.93 -32.54
N PRO A 253 3.70 -9.24 -32.71
CA PRO A 253 2.77 -9.97 -31.86
C PRO A 253 3.35 -10.23 -30.46
N MET A 254 2.57 -9.94 -29.42
CA MET A 254 2.94 -10.17 -28.02
C MET A 254 1.89 -11.08 -27.35
N PRO A 255 2.05 -12.41 -27.42
CA PRO A 255 1.13 -13.34 -26.77
C PRO A 255 1.32 -13.29 -25.25
N LEU A 256 0.29 -12.83 -24.53
CA LEU A 256 0.29 -12.75 -23.07
C LEU A 256 -0.42 -13.98 -22.51
N PRO A 257 0.30 -15.01 -22.00
CA PRO A 257 -0.34 -16.21 -21.49
C PRO A 257 -1.10 -15.88 -20.19
N CYS A 258 -2.36 -16.31 -20.15
CA CYS A 258 -3.26 -16.16 -19.03
C CYS A 258 -4.10 -17.45 -18.88
N PRO A 259 -3.97 -18.21 -17.77
CA PRO A 259 -2.98 -18.02 -16.72
C PRO A 259 -1.54 -18.20 -17.24
N TRP A 260 -0.57 -17.54 -16.61
CA TRP A 260 0.84 -17.91 -16.80
C TRP A 260 1.05 -19.38 -16.40
N PRO A 261 1.85 -20.18 -17.14
CA PRO A 261 1.91 -21.63 -16.92
C PRO A 261 2.55 -22.08 -15.58
N GLY A 262 3.11 -21.15 -14.80
CA GLY A 262 3.53 -21.35 -13.40
C GLY A 262 4.44 -22.56 -13.20
N LYS A 263 4.18 -23.35 -12.14
CA LYS A 263 4.88 -24.61 -11.82
C LYS A 263 4.88 -25.63 -12.98
N ARG A 264 3.89 -25.58 -13.88
CA ARG A 264 3.81 -26.48 -15.07
C ARG A 264 4.60 -25.96 -16.27
N GLY A 265 5.04 -24.70 -16.22
CA GLY A 265 5.91 -24.07 -17.20
C GLY A 265 7.20 -23.57 -16.56
N ALA A 266 7.89 -24.42 -15.81
CA ALA A 266 9.27 -24.13 -15.39
C ALA A 266 10.12 -23.83 -16.63
N GLY A 267 10.82 -22.68 -16.65
CA GLY A 267 11.53 -22.22 -17.83
C GLY A 267 10.64 -21.60 -18.93
N ALA A 268 9.34 -21.37 -18.69
CA ALA A 268 8.53 -20.56 -19.58
C ALA A 268 9.10 -19.14 -19.68
N VAL A 269 9.18 -18.64 -20.92
CA VAL A 269 9.73 -17.33 -21.25
C VAL A 269 8.70 -16.51 -22.02
N LEU A 270 8.54 -15.25 -21.64
CA LEU A 270 7.89 -14.22 -22.45
C LEU A 270 8.92 -13.13 -22.74
N LYS A 271 9.06 -12.76 -24.00
CA LYS A 271 9.87 -11.62 -24.40
C LYS A 271 8.96 -10.46 -24.84
N THR A 272 9.17 -9.30 -24.26
CA THR A 272 8.45 -8.05 -24.57
C THR A 272 9.49 -6.97 -24.83
N GLY A 273 9.74 -6.66 -26.11
CA GLY A 273 10.85 -5.77 -26.50
C GLY A 273 12.20 -6.26 -25.97
N ASN A 274 12.90 -5.40 -25.24
CA ASN A 274 14.17 -5.67 -24.56
C ASN A 274 14.04 -6.45 -23.23
N VAL A 275 12.82 -6.72 -22.75
CA VAL A 275 12.56 -7.43 -21.48
C VAL A 275 12.28 -8.91 -21.70
N THR A 276 12.89 -9.75 -20.89
CA THR A 276 12.66 -11.20 -20.83
C THR A 276 12.13 -11.58 -19.46
N TRP A 277 10.90 -12.09 -19.40
CA TRP A 277 10.28 -12.64 -18.20
C TRP A 277 10.48 -14.15 -18.17
N ARG A 278 10.90 -14.72 -17.03
CA ARG A 278 11.17 -16.15 -16.86
C ARG A 278 10.60 -16.66 -15.54
N ALA A 279 9.90 -17.79 -15.55
CA ALA A 279 9.58 -18.52 -14.32
C ALA A 279 10.70 -19.50 -13.96
N THR A 280 11.18 -19.47 -12.71
CA THR A 280 12.27 -20.34 -12.23
C THR A 280 11.82 -21.78 -11.92
N GLY A 281 10.50 -22.02 -11.83
CA GLY A 281 9.89 -23.32 -11.54
C GLY A 281 9.04 -23.36 -10.26
N GLU A 282 9.09 -22.30 -9.46
CA GLU A 282 8.22 -22.10 -8.29
C GLU A 282 6.81 -21.57 -8.68
N GLU A 283 6.00 -21.20 -7.69
CA GLU A 283 4.61 -20.79 -7.94
C GLU A 283 4.51 -19.38 -8.49
N VAL A 284 4.23 -19.27 -9.79
CA VAL A 284 3.96 -17.98 -10.47
C VAL A 284 2.53 -17.99 -11.00
N ASN A 285 1.65 -17.23 -10.35
CA ASN A 285 0.24 -17.09 -10.74
C ASN A 285 -0.03 -15.67 -11.26
N ILE A 286 -0.06 -15.52 -12.58
CA ILE A 286 -0.48 -14.27 -13.26
C ILE A 286 -1.81 -14.57 -13.96
N PHE A 287 -2.88 -13.95 -13.45
CA PHE A 287 -4.25 -14.06 -13.98
C PHE A 287 -4.69 -12.84 -14.79
N THR A 288 -3.87 -11.80 -14.84
CA THR A 288 -4.11 -10.60 -15.64
C THR A 288 -2.79 -9.89 -15.91
N TRP A 289 -2.73 -9.17 -17.03
CA TRP A 289 -1.59 -8.38 -17.45
C TRP A 289 -2.01 -6.91 -17.53
N GLY A 290 -1.30 -6.03 -16.83
CA GLY A 290 -1.36 -4.60 -17.12
C GLY A 290 -0.64 -4.32 -18.43
N VAL A 291 -1.26 -3.62 -19.36
CA VAL A 291 -0.65 -3.27 -20.65
C VAL A 291 -0.90 -1.78 -20.92
N TYR A 292 0.18 -1.02 -20.92
CA TYR A 292 0.18 0.43 -21.11
C TYR A 292 1.12 0.74 -22.27
N LEU A 293 0.54 1.14 -23.41
CA LEU A 293 1.25 1.39 -24.66
C LEU A 293 1.00 2.84 -25.10
N TRP A 294 2.06 3.51 -25.56
CA TRP A 294 2.04 4.88 -26.08
C TRP A 294 3.18 5.11 -27.10
#